data_AF-S4AQH4-F1
#
_entry.id   AF-S4AQH4-F1
#
_cell.length_a   1.000
_cell.length_b   1.000
_cell.length_c   1.000
_cell.angle_alpha   90.00
_cell.angle_beta   90.00
_cell.angle_gamma   90.00
#
_symmetry.space_group_name_H-M   'P 1'
#
loop_
_entity.id
_entity.type
_entity.pdbx_description
1 polymer ?
#
loop_
_entity_poly.entity_id
_entity_poly.type
_entity_poly.pdbx_seq_one_letter_code
_entity_poly.pdbx_strand_id
1 'polypeptide(L)'
;MTPQAARLARQHTRRRLTSWQWQGDIDDAVLVVSELVANAARYGKVAGHHVGLRLALTEDGGLLVDVSDPVLEFPGFGTGVWAGGAPGESGRGLLVVRRLALHVGWFLRAEQGKTVRARLRG
;
A
#
# COMPACT_ATOMS: atom_id res chain seq x y z
N MET A 1 -7.90 2.27 12.78
CA MET A 1 -7.30 0.97 12.43
C MET A 1 -6.93 0.21 13.67
N THR A 2 -7.13 -1.10 13.68
CA THR A 2 -6.45 -1.94 14.66
C THR A 2 -5.01 -2.16 14.17
N PRO A 3 -3.99 -2.06 15.04
CA PRO A 3 -2.60 -2.44 14.76
C PRO A 3 -2.43 -3.86 14.15
N GLN A 4 -3.48 -4.67 14.27
CA GLN A 4 -3.59 -6.02 13.76
C GLN A 4 -3.60 -6.12 12.23
N ALA A 5 -4.26 -5.20 11.51
CA ALA A 5 -4.34 -5.28 10.04
C ALA A 5 -2.96 -5.12 9.38
N ALA A 6 -2.20 -4.10 9.79
CA ALA A 6 -0.83 -3.89 9.34
C ALA A 6 0.08 -5.08 9.72
N ARG A 7 -0.06 -5.62 10.94
CA ARG A 7 0.71 -6.79 11.37
C ARG A 7 0.45 -8.02 10.50
N LEU A 8 -0.82 -8.32 10.19
CA LEU A 8 -1.18 -9.44 9.33
C LEU A 8 -0.67 -9.25 7.90
N ALA A 9 -0.78 -8.03 7.36
CA ALA A 9 -0.25 -7.69 6.05
C ALA A 9 1.27 -7.91 5.98
N ARG A 10 2.04 -7.44 6.97
CA ARG A 10 3.49 -7.68 7.04
C ARG A 10 3.85 -9.16 7.05
N GLN A 11 3.17 -9.95 7.88
CA GLN A 11 3.40 -11.40 7.97
C GLN A 11 3.06 -12.11 6.66
N HIS A 12 1.93 -11.74 6.03
CA HIS A 12 1.51 -12.30 4.75
C HIS A 12 2.52 -12.00 3.64
N THR A 13 2.95 -10.73 3.52
CA THR A 13 3.93 -10.28 2.53
C THR A 13 5.25 -11.01 2.68
N ARG A 14 5.83 -11.03 3.88
CA ARG A 14 7.10 -11.73 4.12
C ARG A 14 7.00 -13.20 3.72
N ARG A 15 5.95 -13.90 4.15
CA ARG A 15 5.73 -15.32 3.80
C ARG A 15 5.62 -15.54 2.30
N ARG A 16 4.84 -14.71 1.59
CA ARG A 16 4.66 -14.82 0.14
C ARG A 16 5.95 -14.57 -0.62
N LEU A 17 6.65 -13.47 -0.34
CA LEU A 17 7.88 -13.12 -1.05
C LEU A 17 9.00 -14.13 -0.80
N THR A 18 9.13 -14.65 0.42
CA THR A 18 10.04 -15.77 0.70
C THR A 18 9.65 -17.03 -0.09
N SER A 19 8.37 -17.38 -0.14
CA SER A 19 7.91 -18.56 -0.89
C SER A 19 8.10 -18.44 -2.40
N TRP A 20 8.07 -17.22 -2.92
CA TRP A 20 8.32 -16.94 -4.33
C TRP A 20 9.81 -16.80 -4.66
N GLN A 21 10.69 -16.88 -3.65
CA GLN A 21 12.12 -16.64 -3.79
C GLN A 21 12.40 -15.31 -4.51
N TRP A 22 11.61 -14.28 -4.19
CA TRP A 22 11.78 -12.96 -4.78
C TRP A 22 13.15 -12.39 -4.39
N GLN A 23 13.87 -11.84 -5.36
CA GLN A 23 15.28 -11.42 -5.21
C GLN A 23 15.45 -10.00 -4.66
N GLY A 24 14.37 -9.22 -4.61
CA GLY A 24 14.37 -7.87 -4.07
C GLY A 24 14.38 -7.83 -2.54
N ASP A 25 14.44 -6.61 -1.99
CA ASP A 25 14.45 -6.40 -0.55
C ASP A 25 13.06 -6.65 0.08
N ILE A 26 12.94 -7.79 0.78
CA ILE A 26 11.71 -8.22 1.45
C ILE A 26 11.30 -7.24 2.56
N ASP A 27 12.26 -6.64 3.27
CA ASP A 27 11.95 -5.73 4.38
C ASP A 27 11.43 -4.39 3.85
N ASP A 28 11.98 -3.88 2.75
CA ASP A 28 11.43 -2.73 2.04
C ASP A 28 10.00 -3.00 1.54
N ALA A 29 9.76 -4.17 0.94
CA ALA A 29 8.41 -4.54 0.49
C ALA A 29 7.41 -4.66 1.65
N VAL A 30 7.84 -5.21 2.80
CA VAL A 30 7.04 -5.30 4.02
C VAL A 30 6.72 -3.92 4.58
N LEU A 31 7.68 -2.99 4.56
CA LEU A 31 7.47 -1.62 4.99
C LEU A 31 6.49 -0.89 4.07
N VAL A 32 6.66 -0.99 2.75
CA VAL A 32 5.73 -0.43 1.76
C VAL A 32 4.31 -0.96 1.97
N VAL A 33 4.14 -2.27 2.13
CA VAL A 33 2.83 -2.87 2.41
C VAL A 33 2.25 -2.34 3.71
N SER A 34 3.06 -2.26 4.77
CA SER A 34 2.61 -1.77 6.08
C SER A 34 2.07 -0.34 5.98
N GLU A 35 2.79 0.55 5.31
CA GLU A 35 2.39 1.96 5.14
C GLU A 35 1.15 2.11 4.25
N LEU A 36 1.06 1.36 3.15
CA LEU A 36 -0.09 1.43 2.26
C LEU A 36 -1.36 0.86 2.91
N VAL A 37 -1.27 -0.30 3.57
CA VAL A 37 -2.39 -0.88 4.32
C VAL A 37 -2.77 0.02 5.50
N ALA A 38 -1.79 0.64 6.15
CA ALA A 38 -2.05 1.61 7.21
C ALA A 38 -2.87 2.81 6.68
N ASN A 39 -2.45 3.40 5.58
CA ASN A 39 -3.19 4.50 4.95
C ASN A 39 -4.60 4.07 4.53
N ALA A 40 -4.72 2.92 3.86
CA ALA A 40 -6.00 2.40 3.39
C ALA A 40 -6.99 2.16 4.53
N ALA A 41 -6.58 1.56 5.65
CA ALA A 41 -7.52 1.33 6.74
C ALA A 41 -7.68 2.54 7.69
N ARG A 42 -6.85 3.58 7.59
CA ARG A 42 -7.07 4.88 8.26
C ARG A 42 -8.07 5.74 7.50
N TYR A 43 -7.93 5.83 6.19
CA TYR A 43 -8.66 6.78 5.34
C TYR A 43 -9.75 6.15 4.48
N GLY A 44 -9.66 4.85 4.19
CA GLY A 44 -10.62 4.08 3.41
C GLY A 44 -11.71 3.40 4.26
N LYS A 45 -11.99 3.92 5.46
CA LYS A 45 -12.89 3.26 6.41
C LYS A 45 -14.36 3.50 6.02
N VAL A 46 -14.96 2.52 5.36
CA VAL A 46 -16.40 2.43 5.12
C VAL A 46 -16.93 1.16 5.83
N ALA A 47 -18.05 1.28 6.55
CA ALA A 47 -18.64 0.15 7.25
C ALA A 47 -18.95 -1.01 6.27
N GLY A 48 -18.68 -2.25 6.68
CA GLY A 48 -18.93 -3.44 5.85
C GLY A 48 -17.93 -3.68 4.72
N HIS A 49 -16.87 -2.87 4.59
CA HIS A 49 -15.87 -3.00 3.52
C HIS A 49 -14.50 -3.38 4.07
N HIS A 50 -13.74 -4.12 3.27
CA HIS A 50 -12.39 -4.59 3.60
C HIS A 50 -11.33 -3.89 2.77
N VAL A 51 -10.13 -3.76 3.33
CA VAL A 51 -8.93 -3.40 2.58
C VAL A 51 -8.41 -4.63 1.85
N GLY A 52 -8.20 -4.50 0.54
CA GLY A 52 -7.58 -5.54 -0.29
C GLY A 52 -6.07 -5.35 -0.38
N LEU A 53 -5.31 -6.44 -0.34
CA LEU A 53 -3.88 -6.48 -0.65
C LEU A 53 -3.65 -7.51 -1.76
N ARG A 54 -2.97 -7.10 -2.84
CA ARG A 54 -2.49 -7.98 -3.90
C ARG A 54 -1.00 -7.75 -4.12
N LEU A 55 -0.28 -8.85 -4.25
CA LEU A 55 1.13 -8.89 -4.60
C LEU A 55 1.27 -9.61 -5.94
N ALA A 56 2.11 -9.10 -6.83
CA ALA A 56 2.40 -9.74 -8.11
C ALA A 56 3.85 -9.47 -8.53
N LEU A 57 4.53 -10.49 -9.03
CA LEU A 57 5.85 -10.32 -9.66
C LEU A 57 5.66 -9.86 -11.11
N THR A 58 6.55 -8.98 -11.56
CA THR A 58 6.61 -8.53 -12.95
C THR A 58 7.61 -9.36 -13.74
N GLU A 59 7.52 -9.33 -15.07
CA GLU A 59 8.39 -10.12 -15.95
C GLU A 59 9.88 -9.78 -15.77
N ASP A 60 10.19 -8.53 -15.41
CA ASP A 60 11.55 -8.06 -15.10
C ASP A 60 11.96 -8.31 -13.63
N GLY A 61 11.23 -9.15 -12.89
CA GLY A 61 11.56 -9.54 -11.51
C GLY A 61 11.13 -8.53 -10.43
N GLY A 62 10.57 -7.38 -10.81
CA GLY A 62 10.01 -6.40 -9.88
C GLY A 62 8.77 -6.89 -9.12
N LEU A 63 8.37 -6.15 -8.10
CA LEU A 63 7.19 -6.43 -7.28
C LEU A 63 6.16 -5.32 -7.42
N LEU A 64 4.93 -5.68 -7.79
CA LEU A 64 3.75 -4.82 -7.69
C LEU A 64 3.03 -5.09 -6.37
N VAL A 65 2.80 -4.01 -5.62
CA VAL A 65 2.00 -3.97 -4.40
C VAL A 65 0.76 -3.13 -4.67
N ASP A 66 -0.40 -3.78 -4.70
CA ASP A 66 -1.70 -3.14 -4.85
C ASP A 66 -2.44 -3.18 -3.52
N VAL A 67 -2.79 -2.02 -2.98
CA VAL A 67 -3.66 -1.89 -1.81
C VAL A 67 -4.92 -1.15 -2.20
N SER A 68 -6.07 -1.74 -1.93
CA SER A 68 -7.35 -1.18 -2.34
C SER A 68 -8.28 -0.91 -1.17
N ASP A 69 -9.04 0.17 -1.28
CA ASP A 69 -10.02 0.60 -0.30
C ASP A 69 -11.27 1.15 -1.02
N PRO A 70 -12.44 1.20 -0.36
CA PRO A 70 -13.71 1.55 -0.99
C PRO A 70 -13.87 3.05 -1.30
N VAL A 71 -12.92 3.92 -0.93
CA VAL A 71 -13.04 5.37 -1.15
C VAL A 71 -12.60 5.73 -2.56
N LEU A 72 -13.39 6.53 -3.26
CA LEU A 72 -13.13 6.93 -4.65
C LEU A 72 -12.10 8.06 -4.76
N GLU A 73 -11.83 8.78 -3.68
CA GLU A 73 -10.95 9.95 -3.70
C GLU A 73 -9.61 9.72 -3.00
N PHE A 74 -8.54 10.29 -3.54
CA PHE A 74 -7.24 10.38 -2.88
C PHE A 74 -6.75 11.85 -2.85
N PRO A 75 -7.35 12.69 -2.01
CA PRO A 75 -6.94 14.09 -1.92
C PRO A 75 -5.49 14.20 -1.43
N GLY A 76 -4.69 15.00 -2.15
CA GLY A 76 -3.29 15.29 -1.78
C GLY A 76 -2.23 14.27 -2.21
N PHE A 77 -2.59 13.21 -2.97
CA PHE A 77 -1.64 12.19 -3.43
C PHE A 77 -0.36 12.78 -4.06
N GLY A 78 -0.49 13.83 -4.87
CA GLY A 78 0.63 14.51 -5.55
C GLY A 78 1.60 15.23 -4.61
N THR A 79 1.13 15.66 -3.44
CA THR A 79 1.91 16.44 -2.46
C THR A 79 2.62 15.58 -1.40
N GLY A 80 2.40 14.25 -1.42
CA GLY A 80 2.94 13.34 -0.42
C GLY A 80 2.18 13.37 0.92
N VAL A 81 1.13 14.19 1.04
CA VAL A 81 0.30 14.30 2.25
C VAL A 81 -1.14 13.98 1.90
N TRP A 82 -1.81 13.14 2.69
CA TRP A 82 -3.26 13.00 2.55
C TRP A 82 -3.93 14.26 3.10
N ALA A 83 -4.58 15.04 2.23
CA ALA A 83 -5.06 16.38 2.59
C ALA A 83 -6.27 16.38 3.54
N GLY A 84 -6.86 15.23 3.86
CA GLY A 84 -7.98 15.10 4.81
C GLY A 84 -7.60 14.66 6.23
N GLY A 85 -6.29 14.51 6.53
CA GLY A 85 -5.83 14.00 7.83
C GLY A 85 -5.34 15.13 8.74
N ALA A 86 -5.66 15.05 10.04
CA ALA A 86 -5.15 16.00 11.04
C ALA A 86 -3.60 16.13 10.96
N PRO A 87 -3.05 17.34 11.13
CA PRO A 87 -1.61 17.60 11.03
C PRO A 87 -0.85 16.86 12.15
N GLY A 88 0.20 16.12 11.78
CA GLY A 88 1.11 15.48 12.74
C GLY A 88 1.80 14.23 12.21
N GLU A 89 1.06 13.33 11.55
CA GLU A 89 1.59 12.03 11.07
C GLU A 89 1.08 11.62 9.68
N SER A 90 0.05 12.29 9.18
CA SER A 90 -0.83 11.89 8.05
C SER A 90 -0.18 11.86 6.65
N GLY A 91 1.14 12.05 6.53
CA GLY A 91 1.87 12.09 5.25
C GLY A 91 3.21 11.34 5.20
N ARG A 92 3.75 10.89 6.33
CA ARG A 92 5.09 10.25 6.32
C ARG A 92 5.09 8.88 5.65
N GLY A 93 4.02 8.10 5.81
CA GLY A 93 3.93 6.76 5.22
C GLY A 93 4.04 6.76 3.69
N LEU A 94 3.36 7.71 3.02
CA LEU A 94 3.43 7.82 1.56
C LEU A 94 4.80 8.33 1.09
N LEU A 95 5.47 9.18 1.87
CA LEU A 95 6.84 9.60 1.59
C LEU A 95 7.84 8.43 1.69
N VAL A 96 7.70 7.56 2.69
CA VAL A 96 8.48 6.32 2.79
C VAL A 96 8.25 5.45 1.56
N VAL A 97 6.98 5.22 1.19
CA VAL A 97 6.65 4.41 0.01
C VAL A 97 7.26 4.99 -1.28
N ARG A 98 7.19 6.31 -1.47
CA ARG A 98 7.80 7.00 -2.63
C ARG A 98 9.32 6.92 -2.67
N ARG A 99 9.98 6.77 -1.53
CA ARG A 99 11.44 6.62 -1.46
C ARG A 99 11.91 5.23 -1.83
N LEU A 100 11.12 4.21 -1.50
CA LEU A 100 11.47 2.80 -1.71
C LEU A 100 10.95 2.24 -3.04
N ALA A 101 9.84 2.76 -3.54
CA ALA A 101 9.25 2.32 -4.79
C ALA A 101 9.85 3.06 -6.00
N LEU A 102 10.06 2.34 -7.10
CA LEU A 102 10.39 2.89 -8.41
C LEU A 102 9.26 3.78 -8.95
N HIS A 103 8.01 3.40 -8.65
CA HIS A 103 6.83 4.15 -9.05
C HIS A 103 5.72 3.95 -8.03
N VAL A 104 4.98 5.03 -7.75
CA VAL A 104 3.77 5.00 -6.92
C VAL A 104 2.67 5.73 -7.66
N GLY A 105 1.52 5.09 -7.81
CA GLY A 105 0.33 5.66 -8.43
C GLY A 105 -0.93 5.19 -7.73
N TRP A 106 -2.07 5.69 -8.20
CA TRP A 106 -3.37 5.16 -7.79
C TRP A 106 -4.34 5.23 -8.98
N PHE A 107 -5.37 4.39 -8.95
CA PHE A 107 -6.41 4.35 -9.96
C PHE A 107 -7.75 3.92 -9.35
N LEU A 108 -8.84 4.34 -9.97
CA LEU A 108 -10.20 3.93 -9.59
C LEU A 108 -10.45 2.48 -10.00
N ARG A 109 -11.21 1.77 -9.17
CA ARG A 109 -11.86 0.52 -9.53
C ARG A 109 -13.35 0.83 -9.69
N ALA A 110 -13.89 0.58 -10.88
CA ALA A 110 -15.29 0.85 -11.18
C ALA A 110 -16.21 0.37 -10.03
N GLU A 111 -16.90 1.33 -9.42
CA GLU A 111 -17.86 1.16 -8.30
C GLU A 111 -17.33 0.45 -7.03
N GLN A 112 -16.02 0.24 -6.90
CA GLN A 112 -15.41 -0.53 -5.80
C GLN A 112 -14.31 0.23 -5.04
N GLY A 113 -14.22 1.54 -5.25
CA GLY A 113 -13.24 2.43 -4.62
C GLY A 113 -11.98 2.61 -5.45
N LYS A 114 -10.81 2.65 -4.81
CA LYS A 114 -9.53 2.91 -5.45
C LYS A 114 -8.49 1.83 -5.13
N THR A 115 -7.41 1.82 -5.91
CA THR A 115 -6.20 1.05 -5.64
C THR A 115 -4.99 1.97 -5.66
N VAL A 116 -4.16 1.87 -4.65
CA VAL A 116 -2.83 2.47 -4.59
C VAL A 116 -1.83 1.39 -4.98
N ARG A 117 -1.01 1.68 -5.98
CA ARG A 117 -0.02 0.76 -6.54
C ARG A 117 1.39 1.29 -6.29
N ALA A 118 2.23 0.47 -5.70
CA ALA A 118 3.67 0.68 -5.64
C ALA A 118 4.41 -0.40 -6.43
N ARG A 119 5.45 0.00 -7.17
CA ARG A 119 6.37 -0.91 -7.87
C ARG A 119 7.74 -0.86 -7.18
N LEU A 120 8.21 -2.00 -6.68
CA LEU A 120 9.57 -2.14 -6.14
C LEU A 120 10.47 -2.84 -7.16
N ARG A 121 11.78 -2.57 -7.04
CA ARG A 121 12.81 -3.27 -7.81
C ARG A 121 13.00 -4.68 -7.24
N GLY A 122 13.17 -5.66 -8.12
CA GLY A 122 13.56 -7.03 -7.78
C GLY A 122 15.06 -7.23 -7.70
#